data_AF-A0A2R6KLI1-F1
#
_entry.id   AF-A0A2R6KLI1-F1
#
_cell.length_a   1.000
_cell.length_b   1.000
_cell.length_c   1.000
_cell.angle_alpha   90.00
_cell.angle_beta   90.00
_cell.angle_gamma   90.00
#
_symmetry.space_group_name_H-M   'P 1'
#
loop_
_entity.id
_entity.type
_entity.pdbx_description
1 polymer ?
#
loop_
_entity_poly.entity_id
_entity_poly.type
_entity_poly.pdbx_seq_one_letter_code
_entity_poly.pdbx_strand_id
1 'polypeptide(L)'
;MTNLDHGKFTRVTTIFHSLLGLDVFLLFFSGYAIMFHDELWWLMALMGGPAGVSAVHRVAGMGLIALIVFWVVLQIISPTGRGNFREIIPGKDDVDAFVQDIQFMLGRVDERHPNARQFGGYKADEVPLLSYIGKGVVFIFSIELALLTVSGLLIWSDTALTGLFQTRGAAMAFVTFHGLLGVIMLMGVMFHIFEHGMHPAFYPLETKAWIPRKLVPEHHGDEEPETTGIEKLSLAPSWGTVSTVFGAMVVIGIVSVLLASIFAEGYPVPRELLVGGGYSGLLLTVGINIGVLVLGVGLFLSLYGNVIRRRWERQLEEEMRGTSAGGEAPATDDD
;
A
#
# COMPACT_ATOMS: atom_id res chain seq x y z
N MET A 1 7.46 -7.40 -24.56
CA MET A 1 6.72 -7.07 -23.33
C MET A 1 6.19 -8.37 -22.75
N THR A 2 6.21 -8.53 -21.42
CA THR A 2 5.71 -9.73 -20.76
C THR A 2 4.22 -9.60 -20.45
N ASN A 3 3.45 -10.69 -20.56
CA ASN A 3 2.05 -10.72 -20.15
C ASN A 3 1.85 -10.64 -18.63
N LEU A 4 2.92 -10.63 -17.85
CA LEU A 4 2.91 -10.29 -16.42
C LEU A 4 2.15 -9.01 -16.08
N ASP A 5 2.08 -8.09 -17.03
CA ASP A 5 1.61 -6.73 -16.82
C ASP A 5 0.12 -6.53 -17.07
N HIS A 6 -0.68 -7.58 -17.27
CA HIS A 6 -2.14 -7.43 -17.38
C HIS A 6 -2.64 -6.55 -16.24
N GLY A 7 -2.88 -5.27 -16.53
CA GLY A 7 -3.24 -4.31 -15.51
C GLY A 7 -4.54 -4.81 -14.93
N LYS A 8 -4.54 -5.30 -13.69
CA LYS A 8 -5.76 -5.86 -13.11
C LYS A 8 -6.70 -4.74 -12.64
N PHE A 9 -6.20 -3.51 -12.57
CA PHE A 9 -6.88 -2.37 -11.97
C PHE A 9 -7.44 -1.38 -12.99
N THR A 10 -8.59 -0.81 -12.65
CA THR A 10 -9.24 0.24 -13.43
C THR A 10 -8.59 1.60 -13.19
N ARG A 11 -8.92 2.59 -14.01
CA ARG A 11 -8.47 3.99 -13.79
C ARG A 11 -8.93 4.51 -12.42
N VAL A 12 -10.15 4.17 -12.01
CA VAL A 12 -10.68 4.59 -10.71
C VAL A 12 -9.87 3.94 -9.58
N THR A 13 -9.57 2.64 -9.68
CA THR A 13 -8.77 1.91 -8.69
C THR A 13 -7.36 2.48 -8.54
N THR A 14 -6.66 2.75 -9.65
CA THR A 14 -5.29 3.31 -9.61
C THR A 14 -5.24 4.73 -9.05
N ILE A 15 -6.23 5.57 -9.38
CA ILE A 15 -6.34 6.93 -8.79
C ILE A 15 -6.68 6.84 -7.30
N PHE A 16 -7.66 6.00 -6.94
CA PHE A 16 -8.04 5.78 -5.55
C PHE A 16 -6.85 5.30 -4.71
N HIS A 17 -6.10 4.30 -5.20
CA HIS A 17 -4.87 3.83 -4.56
C HIS A 17 -3.84 4.95 -4.39
N SER A 18 -3.65 5.81 -5.41
CA SER A 18 -2.72 6.93 -5.34
C SER A 18 -3.11 7.93 -4.24
N LEU A 19 -4.40 8.28 -4.16
CA LEU A 19 -4.94 9.23 -3.18
C LEU A 19 -4.92 8.63 -1.77
N LEU A 20 -5.35 7.37 -1.64
CA LEU A 20 -5.32 6.64 -0.37
C LEU A 20 -3.88 6.49 0.13
N GLY A 21 -2.94 6.14 -0.73
CA GLY A 21 -1.52 6.06 -0.36
C GLY A 21 -0.98 7.38 0.16
N LEU A 22 -1.25 8.49 -0.53
CA LEU A 22 -0.83 9.83 -0.06
C LEU A 22 -1.44 10.18 1.30
N ASP A 23 -2.74 9.95 1.47
CA ASP A 23 -3.47 10.24 2.71
C ASP A 23 -2.95 9.38 3.89
N VAL A 24 -2.73 8.09 3.64
CA VAL A 24 -2.14 7.14 4.59
C VAL A 24 -0.72 7.57 4.98
N PHE A 25 0.13 8.02 4.04
CA PHE A 25 1.45 8.55 4.39
C PHE A 25 1.36 9.79 5.29
N LEU A 26 0.45 10.73 5.01
CA LEU A 26 0.23 11.90 5.87
C LEU A 26 -0.23 11.50 7.27
N LEU A 27 -1.15 10.53 7.37
CA LEU A 27 -1.59 9.96 8.64
C LEU A 27 -0.44 9.29 9.41
N PHE A 28 0.41 8.52 8.72
CA PHE A 28 1.56 7.89 9.37
C PHE A 28 2.57 8.90 9.86
N PHE A 29 3.02 9.84 9.02
CA PHE A 29 4.01 10.84 9.45
C PHE A 29 3.48 11.68 10.62
N SER A 30 2.22 12.11 10.57
CA SER A 30 1.63 12.90 11.65
C SER A 30 1.33 12.07 12.91
N GLY A 31 0.77 10.87 12.79
CA GLY A 31 0.47 9.99 13.90
C GLY A 31 1.71 9.49 14.63
N TYR A 32 2.78 9.19 13.88
CA TYR A 32 4.07 8.79 14.44
C TYR A 32 4.76 9.95 15.15
N ALA A 33 4.69 11.16 14.59
CA ALA A 33 5.20 12.34 15.26
C ALA A 33 4.48 12.59 16.60
N ILE A 34 3.20 12.23 16.73
CA ILE A 34 2.48 12.30 18.02
C ILE A 34 2.95 11.20 18.98
N MET A 35 2.97 9.95 18.52
CA MET A 35 3.24 8.78 19.36
C MET A 35 4.71 8.70 19.83
N PHE A 36 5.65 8.98 18.93
CA PHE A 36 7.10 8.86 19.15
C PHE A 36 7.78 10.24 19.07
N HIS A 37 7.19 11.22 19.74
CA HIS A 37 7.61 12.63 19.66
C HIS A 37 9.03 12.87 20.16
N ASP A 38 9.54 12.04 21.07
CA ASP A 38 10.91 12.12 21.56
C ASP A 38 11.90 11.73 20.45
N GLU A 39 11.66 10.62 19.75
CA GLU A 39 12.50 10.12 18.65
C GLU A 39 12.28 10.88 17.33
N LEU A 40 11.10 11.48 17.15
CA LEU A 40 10.65 12.17 15.93
C LEU A 40 10.38 13.67 16.16
N TRP A 41 11.08 14.28 17.12
CA TRP A 41 10.95 15.70 17.46
C TRP A 41 11.08 16.61 16.22
N TRP A 42 11.91 16.23 15.25
CA TRP A 42 12.14 17.00 14.02
C TRP A 42 10.92 16.98 13.10
N LEU A 43 10.18 15.87 13.06
CA LEU A 43 8.96 15.75 12.27
C LEU A 43 7.83 16.55 12.92
N MET A 44 7.79 16.56 14.26
CA MET A 44 6.90 17.45 15.01
C MET A 44 7.21 18.93 14.76
N ALA A 45 8.48 19.32 14.79
CA ALA A 45 8.89 20.69 14.49
C ALA A 45 8.56 21.09 13.04
N LEU A 46 8.82 20.21 12.08
CA LEU A 46 8.55 20.44 10.65
C LEU A 46 7.05 20.72 10.38
N MET A 47 6.16 20.05 11.10
CA MET A 47 4.71 20.21 10.97
C MET A 47 4.13 21.35 11.82
N GLY A 48 4.96 22.19 12.46
CA GLY A 48 4.51 23.35 13.24
C GLY A 48 4.21 23.05 14.71
N GLY A 49 4.88 22.06 15.29
CA GLY A 49 4.74 21.67 16.70
C GLY A 49 3.50 20.82 16.99
N PRO A 50 3.19 20.55 18.26
CA PRO A 50 2.10 19.66 18.66
C PRO A 50 0.74 20.01 18.04
N ALA A 51 0.41 21.30 17.97
CA ALA A 51 -0.84 21.78 17.37
C ALA A 51 -0.89 21.55 15.86
N GLY A 52 0.23 21.82 15.16
CA GLY A 52 0.32 21.64 13.71
C GLY A 52 0.26 20.17 13.30
N VAL A 53 1.01 19.29 13.97
CA VAL A 53 0.93 17.83 13.76
C VAL A 53 -0.49 17.32 13.97
N SER A 54 -1.13 17.72 15.08
CA SER A 54 -2.51 17.31 15.38
C SER A 54 -3.50 17.78 14.31
N ALA A 55 -3.32 19.00 13.78
CA ALA A 55 -4.14 19.53 12.70
C ALA A 55 -3.94 18.73 11.41
N VAL A 56 -2.69 18.44 11.02
CA VAL A 56 -2.38 17.61 9.84
C VAL A 56 -3.02 16.23 9.98
N HIS A 57 -2.85 15.57 11.13
CA HIS A 57 -3.41 14.24 11.37
C HIS A 57 -4.94 14.22 11.23
N ARG A 58 -5.63 15.23 11.80
CA ARG A 58 -7.08 15.36 11.70
C ARG A 58 -7.53 15.66 10.27
N VAL A 59 -6.85 16.54 9.55
CA VAL A 59 -7.20 16.84 8.15
C VAL A 59 -7.05 15.60 7.27
N ALA A 60 -5.94 14.87 7.41
CA ALA A 60 -5.74 13.60 6.71
C ALA A 60 -6.80 12.55 7.16
N GLY A 61 -7.16 12.50 8.44
CA GLY A 61 -8.23 11.63 8.93
C GLY A 61 -9.59 11.91 8.27
N MET A 62 -9.92 13.17 7.97
CA MET A 62 -11.12 13.51 7.21
C MET A 62 -11.01 13.04 5.76
N GLY A 63 -9.82 13.16 5.17
CA GLY A 63 -9.48 12.60 3.86
C GLY A 63 -9.73 11.09 3.80
N LEU A 64 -9.23 10.35 4.79
CA LEU A 64 -9.42 8.91 4.91
C LEU A 64 -10.90 8.54 4.98
N ILE A 65 -11.68 9.22 5.84
CA ILE A 65 -13.12 8.99 5.96
C ILE A 65 -13.81 9.20 4.61
N ALA A 66 -13.50 10.30 3.91
CA ALA A 66 -14.09 10.58 2.60
C ALA A 66 -13.72 9.51 1.56
N LEU A 67 -12.46 9.06 1.55
CA LEU A 67 -11.98 8.01 0.66
C LEU A 67 -12.64 6.66 0.94
N ILE A 68 -12.74 6.26 2.21
CA ILE A 68 -13.40 5.00 2.61
C ILE A 68 -14.89 5.06 2.23
N VAL A 69 -15.59 6.14 2.55
CA VAL A 69 -17.01 6.30 2.20
C VAL A 69 -17.19 6.25 0.68
N PHE A 70 -16.36 6.98 -0.08
CA PHE A 70 -16.38 6.92 -1.54
C PHE A 70 -16.20 5.50 -2.06
N TRP A 71 -15.19 4.77 -1.55
CA TRP A 71 -14.90 3.41 -2.00
C TRP A 71 -16.04 2.46 -1.67
N VAL A 72 -16.53 2.46 -0.43
CA VAL A 72 -17.65 1.61 -0.01
C VAL A 72 -18.90 1.88 -0.84
N VAL A 73 -19.25 3.15 -1.06
CA VAL A 73 -20.39 3.53 -1.91
C VAL A 73 -20.19 3.01 -3.34
N LEU A 74 -19.01 3.22 -3.92
CA LEU A 74 -18.67 2.73 -5.27
C LEU A 74 -18.83 1.20 -5.36
N GLN A 75 -18.38 0.45 -4.35
CA GLN A 75 -18.50 -1.00 -4.34
C GLN A 75 -19.95 -1.48 -4.24
N ILE A 76 -20.81 -0.77 -3.50
CA ILE A 76 -22.22 -1.11 -3.33
C ILE A 76 -23.02 -0.80 -4.61
N ILE A 77 -22.82 0.37 -5.21
CA ILE A 77 -23.66 0.84 -6.33
C ILE A 77 -23.22 0.28 -7.68
N SER A 78 -21.94 -0.03 -7.87
CA SER A 78 -21.43 -0.48 -9.16
C SER A 78 -21.58 -2.00 -9.35
N PRO A 79 -22.00 -2.48 -10.53
CA PRO A 79 -22.03 -3.91 -10.84
C PRO A 79 -20.64 -4.56 -10.71
N THR A 80 -19.61 -3.87 -11.20
CA THR A 80 -18.21 -4.28 -11.09
C THR A 80 -17.77 -4.40 -9.63
N GLY A 81 -18.14 -3.45 -8.78
CA GLY A 81 -17.78 -3.45 -7.37
C GLY A 81 -18.41 -4.61 -6.59
N ARG A 82 -19.69 -4.89 -6.83
CA ARG A 82 -20.37 -6.05 -6.23
C ARG A 82 -19.77 -7.39 -6.70
N GLY A 83 -19.36 -7.48 -7.97
CA GLY A 83 -18.64 -8.63 -8.51
C GLY A 83 -17.27 -8.81 -7.84
N ASN A 84 -16.47 -7.75 -7.80
CA ASN A 84 -15.16 -7.76 -7.15
C ASN A 84 -15.25 -8.12 -5.66
N PHE A 85 -16.28 -7.64 -4.95
CA PHE A 85 -16.48 -7.96 -3.55
C PHE A 85 -16.66 -9.46 -3.30
N ARG A 86 -17.32 -10.18 -4.21
CA ARG A 86 -17.46 -11.64 -4.11
C ARG A 86 -16.12 -12.37 -4.30
N GLU A 87 -15.27 -11.87 -5.20
CA GLU A 87 -13.97 -12.49 -5.51
C GLU A 87 -12.91 -12.29 -4.41
N ILE A 88 -13.00 -11.20 -3.64
CA ILE A 88 -12.05 -10.94 -2.55
C ILE A 88 -12.32 -11.76 -1.29
N ILE A 89 -13.54 -12.28 -1.11
CA ILE A 89 -13.92 -13.03 0.10
C ILE A 89 -13.11 -14.33 0.15
N PRO A 90 -12.35 -14.59 1.24
CA PRO A 90 -11.63 -15.84 1.41
C PRO A 90 -12.59 -17.04 1.38
N GLY A 91 -12.28 -18.03 0.55
CA GLY A 91 -13.03 -19.27 0.39
C GLY A 91 -12.28 -20.48 0.92
N LYS A 92 -12.88 -21.66 0.78
CA LYS A 92 -12.23 -22.93 1.13
C LYS A 92 -10.93 -23.13 0.35
N ASP A 93 -10.93 -22.80 -0.94
CA ASP A 93 -9.76 -22.96 -1.80
C ASP A 93 -8.58 -22.07 -1.38
N ASP A 94 -8.81 -20.98 -0.63
CA ASP A 94 -7.76 -20.15 -0.05
C ASP A 94 -7.12 -20.84 1.18
N VAL A 95 -7.91 -21.58 1.96
CA VAL A 95 -7.41 -22.39 3.09
C VAL A 95 -6.63 -23.59 2.56
N ASP A 96 -7.15 -24.29 1.56
CA ASP A 96 -6.47 -25.41 0.91
C ASP A 96 -5.15 -24.94 0.28
N ALA A 97 -5.15 -23.74 -0.32
CA ALA A 97 -3.93 -23.09 -0.81
C ALA A 97 -2.91 -22.84 0.28
N PHE A 98 -3.32 -22.25 1.40
CA PHE A 98 -2.44 -21.99 2.54
C PHE A 98 -1.80 -23.29 3.09
N VAL A 99 -2.61 -24.35 3.27
CA VAL A 99 -2.11 -25.64 3.78
C VAL A 99 -1.10 -26.24 2.80
N GLN A 100 -1.41 -26.30 1.51
CA GLN A 100 -0.48 -26.82 0.51
C GLN A 100 0.79 -25.96 0.43
N ASP A 101 0.69 -24.64 0.59
CA ASP A 101 1.84 -23.77 0.56
C ASP A 101 2.83 -24.04 1.71
N ILE A 102 2.31 -24.32 2.91
CA ILE A 102 3.12 -24.80 4.04
C ILE A 102 3.77 -26.14 3.69
N GLN A 103 3.01 -27.09 3.13
CA GLN A 103 3.58 -28.40 2.75
C GLN A 103 4.68 -28.24 1.69
N PHE A 104 4.51 -27.31 0.75
CA PHE A 104 5.50 -27.00 -0.28
C PHE A 104 6.77 -26.41 0.35
N MET A 105 6.64 -25.43 1.24
CA MET A 105 7.77 -24.85 1.97
C MET A 105 8.54 -25.89 2.81
N LEU A 106 7.83 -26.88 3.35
CA LEU A 106 8.40 -28.01 4.09
C LEU A 106 8.95 -29.12 3.18
N GLY A 107 8.89 -28.97 1.86
CA GLY A 107 9.34 -29.96 0.87
C GLY A 107 8.52 -31.25 0.84
N ARG A 108 7.26 -31.21 1.31
CA ARG A 108 6.36 -32.38 1.33
C ARG A 108 5.53 -32.54 0.07
N VAL A 109 5.48 -31.52 -0.78
CA VAL A 109 4.83 -31.52 -2.10
C VAL A 109 5.71 -30.77 -3.09
N ASP A 110 5.65 -31.17 -4.36
CA ASP A 110 6.52 -30.64 -5.41
C ASP A 110 6.01 -29.31 -6.02
N GLU A 111 4.73 -28.98 -5.82
CA GLU A 111 4.11 -27.80 -6.40
C GLU A 111 3.23 -27.01 -5.41
N ARG A 112 3.19 -25.69 -5.60
CA ARG A 112 2.27 -24.78 -4.89
C ARG A 112 0.85 -24.89 -5.45
N HIS A 113 -0.14 -24.68 -4.60
CA HIS A 113 -1.54 -24.63 -4.98
C HIS A 113 -1.80 -23.53 -6.03
N PRO A 114 -2.72 -23.70 -6.99
CA PRO A 114 -3.05 -22.68 -7.98
C PRO A 114 -3.36 -21.29 -7.40
N ASN A 115 -4.16 -21.23 -6.33
CA ASN A 115 -4.50 -19.98 -5.64
C ASN A 115 -3.34 -19.34 -4.82
N ALA A 116 -2.19 -20.01 -4.72
CA ALA A 116 -0.96 -19.44 -4.15
C ALA A 116 0.00 -18.91 -5.23
N ARG A 117 -0.27 -19.17 -6.52
CA ARG A 117 0.58 -18.74 -7.63
C ARG A 117 0.38 -17.26 -7.89
N GLN A 118 1.47 -16.49 -7.87
CA GLN A 118 1.41 -15.06 -8.13
C GLN A 118 1.86 -14.69 -9.54
N PHE A 119 2.95 -15.24 -10.11
CA PHE A 119 3.42 -14.81 -11.45
C PHE A 119 4.29 -15.81 -12.25
N GLY A 120 4.61 -17.01 -11.74
CA GLY A 120 5.66 -17.89 -12.30
C GLY A 120 5.19 -19.11 -13.09
N GLY A 121 5.56 -19.24 -14.38
CA GLY A 121 5.52 -20.53 -15.10
C GLY A 121 4.15 -21.03 -15.58
N TYR A 122 3.11 -20.18 -15.56
CA TYR A 122 1.74 -20.52 -15.94
C TYR A 122 1.17 -19.50 -16.93
N LYS A 123 0.03 -19.81 -17.56
CA LYS A 123 -0.65 -18.82 -18.39
C LYS A 123 -1.28 -17.73 -17.53
N ALA A 124 -1.46 -16.55 -18.10
CA ALA A 124 -1.94 -15.38 -17.37
C ALA A 124 -3.37 -15.52 -16.82
N ASP A 125 -4.21 -16.27 -17.52
CA ASP A 125 -5.58 -16.63 -17.14
C ASP A 125 -5.64 -17.70 -16.04
N GLU A 126 -4.59 -18.52 -15.91
CA GLU A 126 -4.42 -19.49 -14.82
C GLU A 126 -3.93 -18.85 -13.51
N VAL A 127 -3.38 -17.63 -13.59
CA VAL A 127 -2.93 -16.88 -12.41
C VAL A 127 -4.11 -16.12 -11.81
N PRO A 128 -4.53 -16.44 -10.56
CA PRO A 128 -5.68 -15.81 -9.94
C PRO A 128 -5.55 -14.28 -9.89
N LEU A 129 -6.68 -13.58 -9.91
CA LEU A 129 -6.70 -12.11 -9.80
C LEU A 129 -5.98 -11.66 -8.52
N LEU A 130 -6.30 -12.32 -7.41
CA LEU A 130 -5.67 -12.19 -6.10
C LEU A 130 -5.32 -13.59 -5.58
N SER A 131 -4.06 -13.82 -5.21
CA SER A 131 -3.69 -15.00 -4.43
C SER A 131 -4.33 -14.96 -3.05
N TYR A 132 -4.33 -16.08 -2.33
CA TYR A 132 -4.83 -16.12 -0.96
C TYR A 132 -4.10 -15.09 -0.05
N ILE A 133 -2.80 -14.87 -0.29
CA ILE A 133 -1.99 -13.83 0.38
C ILE A 133 -2.54 -12.44 0.02
N GLY A 134 -2.76 -12.16 -1.26
CA GLY A 134 -3.30 -10.88 -1.72
C GLY A 134 -4.67 -10.57 -1.14
N LYS A 135 -5.57 -11.57 -1.06
CA LYS A 135 -6.86 -11.42 -0.38
C LYS A 135 -6.69 -11.12 1.11
N GLY A 136 -5.76 -11.81 1.77
CA GLY A 136 -5.40 -11.57 3.17
C GLY A 136 -4.94 -10.13 3.41
N VAL A 137 -4.03 -9.61 2.58
CA VAL A 137 -3.55 -8.22 2.65
C VAL A 137 -4.69 -7.22 2.47
N VAL A 138 -5.57 -7.43 1.49
CA VAL A 138 -6.75 -6.57 1.27
C VAL A 138 -7.65 -6.54 2.50
N PHE A 139 -7.92 -7.69 3.13
CA PHE A 139 -8.77 -7.77 4.31
C PHE A 139 -8.14 -7.13 5.54
N ILE A 140 -6.85 -7.40 5.79
CA ILE A 140 -6.11 -6.81 6.91
C ILE A 140 -6.16 -5.28 6.80
N PHE A 141 -5.76 -4.72 5.65
CA PHE A 141 -5.78 -3.27 5.45
C PHE A 141 -7.19 -2.70 5.54
N SER A 142 -8.20 -3.38 5.00
CA SER A 142 -9.59 -2.88 5.04
C SER A 142 -10.13 -2.84 6.46
N ILE A 143 -9.88 -3.87 7.26
CA ILE A 143 -10.31 -3.94 8.66
C ILE A 143 -9.54 -2.93 9.50
N GLU A 144 -8.21 -2.85 9.35
CA GLU A 144 -7.37 -1.92 10.11
C GLU A 144 -7.74 -0.48 9.82
N LEU A 145 -7.92 -0.10 8.55
CA LEU A 145 -8.37 1.25 8.18
C LEU A 145 -9.77 1.56 8.75
N ALA A 146 -10.69 0.59 8.75
CA ALA A 146 -12.00 0.77 9.35
C ALA A 146 -11.90 0.97 10.87
N LEU A 147 -11.11 0.14 11.57
CA LEU A 147 -10.91 0.25 13.02
C LEU A 147 -10.19 1.53 13.41
N LEU A 148 -9.18 1.97 12.66
CA LEU A 148 -8.51 3.26 12.82
C LEU A 148 -9.47 4.42 12.61
N THR A 149 -10.33 4.34 11.60
CA THR A 149 -11.35 5.37 11.34
C THR A 149 -12.34 5.48 12.49
N VAL A 150 -12.89 4.35 12.95
CA VAL A 150 -13.86 4.32 14.06
C VAL A 150 -13.21 4.79 15.36
N SER A 151 -12.04 4.25 15.72
CA SER A 151 -11.34 4.65 16.94
C SER A 151 -10.89 6.12 16.87
N GLY A 152 -10.46 6.61 15.71
CA GLY A 152 -10.08 8.00 15.47
C GLY A 152 -11.27 8.95 15.67
N LEU A 153 -12.45 8.60 15.16
CA LEU A 153 -13.69 9.35 15.38
C LEU A 153 -14.09 9.39 16.86
N LEU A 154 -13.92 8.27 17.58
CA LEU A 154 -14.24 8.18 19.01
C LEU A 154 -13.32 9.06 19.89
N ILE A 155 -12.09 9.33 19.44
CA ILE A 155 -11.12 10.20 20.15
C ILE A 155 -11.04 11.63 19.59
N TRP A 156 -11.75 11.93 18.48
CA TRP A 156 -11.55 13.14 17.68
C TRP A 156 -11.79 14.45 18.44
N SER A 157 -12.76 14.48 19.36
CA SER A 157 -12.99 15.55 20.35
C SER A 157 -14.15 15.15 21.27
N ASP A 158 -14.54 16.01 22.22
CA ASP A 158 -15.82 16.05 22.94
C ASP A 158 -17.05 16.07 22.00
N THR A 159 -17.19 15.11 21.10
CA THR A 159 -18.39 14.88 20.30
C THR A 159 -19.49 14.31 21.18
N ALA A 160 -20.75 14.32 20.74
CA ALA A 160 -21.86 13.79 21.53
C ALA A 160 -21.69 12.32 21.99
N LEU A 161 -20.82 11.54 21.31
CA LEU A 161 -20.38 10.20 21.69
C LEU A 161 -19.53 10.18 22.98
N THR A 162 -18.76 11.24 23.21
CA THR A 162 -17.91 11.44 24.38
C THR A 162 -18.75 11.52 25.66
N GLY A 163 -19.92 12.18 25.59
CA GLY A 163 -20.88 12.25 26.68
C GLY A 163 -21.62 10.94 26.99
N LEU A 164 -21.63 9.98 26.06
CA LEU A 164 -22.32 8.70 26.24
C LEU A 164 -21.46 7.64 26.94
N PHE A 165 -20.13 7.74 26.88
CA PHE A 165 -19.22 6.66 27.31
C PHE A 165 -17.94 7.08 28.05
N GLN A 166 -17.59 8.37 28.16
CA GLN A 166 -16.26 8.74 28.68
C GLN A 166 -16.17 8.91 30.19
N THR A 167 -15.77 7.82 30.85
CA THR A 167 -14.85 7.93 31.98
C THR A 167 -13.44 8.21 31.45
N ARG A 168 -12.59 8.88 32.24
CA ARG A 168 -11.18 9.15 31.87
C ARG A 168 -10.43 7.87 31.45
N GLY A 169 -10.75 6.72 32.05
CA GLY A 169 -10.17 5.43 31.68
C GLY A 169 -10.57 4.94 30.29
N ALA A 170 -11.84 5.09 29.91
CA ALA A 170 -12.31 4.70 28.57
C ALA A 170 -11.67 5.54 27.46
N ALA A 171 -11.52 6.85 27.69
CA ALA A 171 -10.84 7.75 26.73
C ALA A 171 -9.37 7.33 26.51
N MET A 172 -8.64 7.04 27.60
CA MET A 172 -7.26 6.56 27.53
C MET A 172 -7.17 5.23 26.78
N ALA A 173 -8.07 4.28 27.06
CA ALA A 173 -8.08 2.99 26.38
C ALA A 173 -8.25 3.12 24.85
N PHE A 174 -9.14 4.01 24.39
CA PHE A 174 -9.32 4.24 22.95
C PHE A 174 -8.12 4.93 22.29
N VAL A 175 -7.45 5.86 23.00
CA VAL A 175 -6.22 6.48 22.49
C VAL A 175 -5.12 5.44 22.33
N THR A 176 -4.89 4.60 23.36
CA THR A 176 -3.92 3.50 23.28
C THR A 176 -4.29 2.51 22.19
N PHE A 177 -5.56 2.13 22.08
CA PHE A 177 -6.03 1.22 21.04
C PHE A 177 -5.80 1.79 19.63
N HIS A 178 -6.14 3.06 19.38
CA HIS A 178 -5.89 3.73 18.11
C HIS A 178 -4.38 3.79 17.78
N GLY A 179 -3.55 4.15 18.76
CA GLY A 179 -2.09 4.19 18.61
C GLY A 179 -1.51 2.82 18.25
N LEU A 180 -1.91 1.76 18.96
CA LEU A 180 -1.46 0.39 18.69
C LEU A 180 -1.94 -0.15 17.34
N LEU A 181 -3.18 0.16 16.93
CA LEU A 181 -3.64 -0.14 15.57
C LEU A 181 -2.78 0.56 14.51
N GLY A 182 -2.37 1.80 14.77
CA GLY A 182 -1.43 2.54 13.91
C GLY A 182 -0.08 1.82 13.79
N VAL A 183 0.44 1.30 14.90
CA VAL A 183 1.69 0.51 14.92
C VAL A 183 1.57 -0.77 14.09
N ILE A 184 0.47 -1.51 14.23
CA ILE A 184 0.27 -2.76 13.46
C ILE A 184 0.11 -2.45 11.97
N MET A 185 -0.71 -1.45 11.62
CA MET A 185 -0.90 -1.03 10.23
C MET A 185 0.42 -0.55 9.61
N LEU A 186 1.31 0.10 10.37
CA LEU A 186 2.63 0.48 9.89
C LEU A 186 3.41 -0.73 9.40
N MET A 187 3.39 -1.83 10.15
CA MET A 187 4.08 -3.06 9.76
C MET A 187 3.57 -3.55 8.41
N GLY A 188 2.25 -3.57 8.24
CA GLY A 188 1.59 -3.90 6.98
C GLY A 188 2.04 -2.99 5.84
N VAL A 189 2.08 -1.67 6.07
CA VAL A 189 2.49 -0.68 5.05
C VAL A 189 3.97 -0.78 4.70
N MET A 190 4.87 -0.94 5.67
CA MET A 190 6.29 -1.14 5.41
C MET A 190 6.55 -2.43 4.63
N PHE A 191 5.84 -3.51 4.98
CA PHE A 191 5.90 -4.76 4.24
C PHE A 191 5.35 -4.59 2.81
N HIS A 192 4.23 -3.88 2.64
CA HIS A 192 3.65 -3.59 1.33
C HIS A 192 4.61 -2.77 0.44
N ILE A 193 5.27 -1.74 0.99
CA ILE A 193 6.29 -0.97 0.27
C ILE A 193 7.44 -1.87 -0.17
N PHE A 194 7.90 -2.77 0.71
CA PHE A 194 8.97 -3.71 0.41
C PHE A 194 8.54 -4.72 -0.68
N GLU A 195 7.42 -5.39 -0.51
CA GLU A 195 6.91 -6.42 -1.42
C GLU A 195 6.77 -5.87 -2.84
N HIS A 196 6.11 -4.73 -3.01
CA HIS A 196 5.84 -4.18 -4.33
C HIS A 196 6.98 -3.34 -4.91
N GLY A 197 7.79 -2.68 -4.06
CA GLY A 197 8.95 -1.90 -4.50
C GLY A 197 10.17 -2.77 -4.83
N MET A 198 10.32 -3.91 -4.14
CA MET A 198 11.45 -4.82 -4.29
C MET A 198 11.09 -6.15 -4.95
N HIS A 199 9.89 -6.27 -5.54
CA HIS A 199 9.52 -7.48 -6.28
C HIS A 199 10.51 -7.74 -7.43
N PRO A 200 11.13 -8.93 -7.54
CA PRO A 200 12.18 -9.19 -8.53
C PRO A 200 11.74 -8.97 -9.99
N ALA A 201 10.46 -9.23 -10.29
CA ALA A 201 9.91 -9.03 -11.63
C ALA A 201 9.51 -7.57 -11.94
N PHE A 202 9.32 -6.73 -10.92
CA PHE A 202 8.79 -5.38 -11.08
C PHE A 202 9.71 -4.28 -10.51
N TYR A 203 10.85 -4.65 -9.95
CA TYR A 203 11.79 -3.70 -9.36
C TYR A 203 12.20 -2.62 -10.38
N PRO A 204 12.18 -1.32 -10.00
CA PRO A 204 11.97 -0.78 -8.65
C PRO A 204 10.51 -0.40 -8.29
N LEU A 205 9.53 -0.70 -9.15
CA LEU A 205 8.15 -0.31 -8.94
C LEU A 205 7.17 -1.19 -9.74
N GLU A 206 6.21 -1.81 -9.05
CA GLU A 206 5.08 -2.47 -9.72
C GLU A 206 4.12 -1.49 -10.40
N THR A 207 4.07 -1.55 -11.72
CA THR A 207 3.31 -0.69 -12.62
C THR A 207 1.79 -0.86 -12.50
N LYS A 208 1.32 -2.05 -12.10
CA LYS A 208 -0.12 -2.39 -12.03
C LYS A 208 -0.91 -1.50 -11.08
N ALA A 209 -0.27 -0.99 -10.03
CA ALA A 209 -0.90 -0.06 -9.08
C ALA A 209 -1.15 1.33 -9.69
N TRP A 210 -0.51 1.64 -10.82
CA TRP A 210 -0.48 2.97 -11.42
C TRP A 210 -1.08 3.01 -12.82
N ILE A 211 -0.76 2.04 -13.69
CA ILE A 211 -1.19 2.00 -15.08
C ILE A 211 -2.50 1.19 -15.19
N PRO A 212 -3.62 1.81 -15.61
CA PRO A 212 -4.89 1.09 -15.77
C PRO A 212 -4.82 0.00 -16.85
N ARG A 213 -5.57 -1.10 -16.65
CA ARG A 213 -5.67 -2.23 -17.61
C ARG A 213 -5.75 -1.81 -19.06
N LYS A 214 -6.68 -0.90 -19.35
CA LYS A 214 -7.01 -0.44 -20.70
C LYS A 214 -5.85 0.24 -21.44
N LEU A 215 -4.78 0.61 -20.72
CA LEU A 215 -3.59 1.25 -21.28
C LEU A 215 -2.42 0.27 -21.45
N VAL A 216 -2.55 -0.95 -20.92
CA VAL A 216 -1.56 -2.01 -21.12
C VAL A 216 -1.95 -2.77 -22.39
N PRO A 217 -1.06 -2.89 -23.39
CA PRO A 217 -1.32 -3.70 -24.57
C PRO A 217 -1.58 -5.16 -24.17
N GLU A 218 -2.75 -5.68 -24.51
CA GLU A 218 -2.95 -7.14 -24.53
C GLU A 218 -2.21 -7.66 -25.77
N HIS A 219 -1.32 -8.64 -25.61
CA HIS A 219 -0.58 -9.19 -26.76
C HIS A 219 -1.58 -9.87 -27.71
N HIS A 220 -1.90 -9.23 -28.83
CA HIS A 220 -2.68 -9.79 -29.95
C HIS A 220 -1.73 -10.36 -31.02
N GLY A 221 -0.86 -11.29 -30.62
CA GLY A 221 -0.30 -12.23 -31.59
C GLY A 221 -1.33 -13.33 -31.86
N ASP A 222 -1.31 -13.94 -33.04
CA ASP A 222 -2.22 -15.05 -33.39
C ASP A 222 -2.02 -16.30 -32.50
N GLU A 223 -0.96 -16.33 -31.68
CA GLU A 223 -0.66 -17.39 -30.72
C GLU A 223 -0.78 -16.87 -29.28
N GLU A 224 -1.69 -17.47 -28.49
CA GLU A 224 -1.74 -17.26 -27.04
C GLU A 224 -0.40 -17.68 -26.41
N PRO A 225 0.29 -16.79 -25.68
CA PRO A 225 1.55 -17.15 -25.07
C PRO A 225 1.34 -18.24 -24.01
N GLU A 226 2.17 -19.29 -24.08
CA GLU A 226 2.11 -20.45 -23.19
C GLU A 226 2.41 -20.12 -21.71
N THR A 227 2.97 -18.94 -21.43
CA THR A 227 3.40 -18.49 -20.10
C THR A 227 3.17 -16.99 -19.88
N THR A 228 3.31 -16.53 -18.63
CA THR A 228 3.30 -15.10 -18.27
C THR A 228 4.46 -14.29 -18.88
N GLY A 229 5.50 -14.94 -19.38
CA GLY A 229 6.69 -14.29 -19.92
C GLY A 229 7.74 -13.90 -18.87
N ILE A 230 7.54 -14.25 -17.59
CA ILE A 230 8.49 -13.94 -16.50
C ILE A 230 9.87 -14.57 -16.72
N GLU A 231 9.89 -15.74 -17.35
CA GLU A 231 11.10 -16.48 -17.68
C GLU A 231 11.99 -15.76 -18.71
N LYS A 232 11.43 -14.77 -19.41
CA LYS A 232 12.17 -13.91 -20.34
C LYS A 232 12.81 -12.70 -19.63
N LEU A 233 12.52 -12.48 -18.35
CA LEU A 233 13.09 -11.39 -17.57
C LEU A 233 14.44 -11.79 -16.98
N SER A 234 15.34 -10.81 -16.88
CA SER A 234 16.57 -10.93 -16.11
C SER A 234 16.50 -9.99 -14.90
N LEU A 235 17.09 -10.42 -13.79
CA LEU A 235 17.13 -9.60 -12.57
C LEU A 235 18.00 -8.36 -12.82
N ALA A 236 17.53 -7.21 -12.34
CA ALA A 236 18.35 -6.00 -12.35
C ALA A 236 19.63 -6.23 -11.53
N PRO A 237 20.82 -5.80 -12.00
CA PRO A 237 22.10 -6.05 -11.32
C PRO A 237 22.13 -5.53 -9.88
N SER A 238 21.42 -4.44 -9.59
CA SER A 238 21.34 -3.84 -8.26
C SER A 238 20.32 -4.49 -7.33
N TRP A 239 19.42 -5.33 -7.85
CA TRP A 239 18.25 -5.81 -7.12
C TRP A 239 18.64 -6.52 -5.82
N GLY A 240 19.56 -7.48 -5.87
CA GLY A 240 19.92 -8.28 -4.69
C GLY A 240 20.49 -7.43 -3.55
N THR A 241 21.35 -6.46 -3.85
CA THR A 241 21.90 -5.55 -2.84
C THR A 241 20.84 -4.62 -2.29
N VAL A 242 20.05 -3.99 -3.16
CA VAL A 242 19.02 -3.02 -2.75
C VAL A 242 17.91 -3.69 -1.95
N SER A 243 17.42 -4.85 -2.38
CA SER A 243 16.40 -5.60 -1.66
C SER A 243 16.90 -6.06 -0.29
N THR A 244 18.15 -6.51 -0.18
CA THR A 244 18.74 -6.90 1.11
C THR A 244 18.84 -5.72 2.07
N VAL A 245 19.39 -4.59 1.61
CA VAL A 245 19.56 -3.38 2.44
C VAL A 245 18.20 -2.83 2.85
N PHE A 246 17.27 -2.69 1.89
CA PHE A 246 15.95 -2.13 2.16
C PHE A 246 15.10 -3.07 3.04
N GLY A 247 15.21 -4.38 2.85
CA GLY A 247 14.58 -5.38 3.71
C GLY A 247 15.11 -5.31 5.15
N ALA A 248 16.43 -5.14 5.33
CA ALA A 248 17.00 -4.92 6.66
C ALA A 248 16.47 -3.64 7.31
N MET A 249 16.35 -2.54 6.56
CA MET A 249 15.77 -1.30 7.05
C MET A 249 14.31 -1.46 7.48
N VAL A 250 13.50 -2.19 6.71
CA VAL A 250 12.10 -2.51 7.04
C VAL A 250 12.02 -3.27 8.37
N VAL A 251 12.83 -4.33 8.53
CA VAL A 251 12.87 -5.11 9.77
C VAL A 251 13.31 -4.26 10.96
N ILE A 252 14.39 -3.47 10.81
CA ILE A 252 14.87 -2.58 11.87
C ILE A 252 13.80 -1.56 12.25
N GLY A 253 13.15 -0.94 11.27
CA GLY A 253 12.06 0.02 11.48
C GLY A 253 10.90 -0.59 12.25
N ILE A 254 10.39 -1.74 11.80
CA ILE A 254 9.30 -2.48 12.45
C ILE A 254 9.65 -2.83 13.89
N VAL A 255 10.80 -3.45 14.12
CA VAL A 255 11.23 -3.88 15.46
C VAL A 255 11.39 -2.69 16.40
N SER A 256 11.95 -1.59 15.91
CA SER A 256 12.17 -0.38 16.72
C SER A 256 10.87 0.28 17.14
N VAL A 257 9.90 0.36 16.23
CA VAL A 257 8.56 0.89 16.52
C VAL A 257 7.81 -0.03 17.49
N LEU A 258 7.88 -1.34 17.31
CA LEU A 258 7.26 -2.30 18.23
C LEU A 258 7.85 -2.15 19.63
N LEU A 259 9.18 -2.11 19.75
CA LEU A 259 9.86 -1.89 21.04
C LEU A 259 9.49 -0.55 21.66
N ALA A 260 9.48 0.54 20.89
CA ALA A 260 9.10 1.86 21.37
C ALA A 260 7.63 1.89 21.83
N SER A 261 6.73 1.17 21.14
CA SER A 261 5.30 1.12 21.48
C SER A 261 4.99 0.47 22.84
N ILE A 262 5.91 -0.32 23.39
CA ILE A 262 5.80 -0.87 24.75
C ILE A 262 5.94 0.24 25.81
N PHE A 263 6.70 1.29 25.50
CA PHE A 263 7.02 2.38 26.43
C PHE A 263 6.26 3.66 26.10
N ALA A 264 5.87 3.85 24.84
CA ALA A 264 5.22 5.06 24.35
C ALA A 264 3.69 4.92 24.40
N GLU A 265 3.04 5.67 25.27
CA GLU A 265 1.56 5.75 25.33
C GLU A 265 0.99 6.78 24.34
N GLY A 266 1.83 7.65 23.75
CA GLY A 266 1.41 8.71 22.82
C GLY A 266 0.52 9.81 23.44
N TYR A 267 0.22 9.72 24.74
CA TYR A 267 -0.65 10.62 25.47
C TYR A 267 -0.18 10.83 26.92
N PRO A 268 -0.35 12.03 27.52
CA PRO A 268 -0.80 13.26 26.87
C PRO A 268 0.22 13.76 25.85
N VAL A 269 -0.27 14.27 24.71
CA VAL A 269 0.61 14.92 23.73
C VAL A 269 1.32 16.07 24.45
N PRO A 270 2.67 16.10 24.48
CA PRO A 270 3.39 17.12 25.21
C PRO A 270 3.03 18.52 24.68
N ARG A 271 2.90 19.48 25.59
CA ARG A 271 2.73 20.89 25.21
C ARG A 271 4.05 21.54 24.79
N GLU A 272 5.16 20.94 25.20
CA GLU A 272 6.53 21.38 24.93
C GLU A 272 7.36 20.17 24.46
N LEU A 273 8.31 20.41 23.55
CA LEU A 273 9.23 19.38 23.08
C LEU A 273 10.21 19.05 24.21
N LEU A 274 10.02 17.91 24.85
CA LEU A 274 10.99 17.37 25.81
C LEU A 274 11.90 16.40 25.05
N VAL A 275 13.17 16.76 24.85
CA VAL A 275 14.13 15.82 24.26
C VAL A 275 14.60 14.88 25.38
N GLY A 276 13.92 13.73 25.54
CA GLY A 276 14.23 12.71 26.55
C GLY A 276 15.44 11.84 26.16
N GLY A 277 16.50 11.87 26.98
CA GLY A 277 17.82 11.27 26.65
C GLY A 277 18.22 10.06 27.51
N GLY A 278 18.57 8.96 26.82
CA GLY A 278 19.27 7.77 27.34
C GLY A 278 19.83 6.91 26.18
N TYR A 279 20.76 5.98 26.43
CA TYR A 279 21.34 5.13 25.36
C TYR A 279 20.31 4.22 24.66
N SER A 280 19.28 3.78 25.39
CA SER A 280 18.09 3.13 24.82
C SER A 280 17.33 4.07 23.88
N GLY A 281 17.27 5.36 24.21
CA GLY A 281 16.69 6.40 23.38
C GLY A 281 17.45 6.61 22.07
N LEU A 282 18.79 6.49 22.04
CA LEU A 282 19.55 6.65 20.79
C LEU A 282 19.27 5.52 19.79
N LEU A 283 19.29 4.26 20.24
CA LEU A 283 19.00 3.12 19.36
C LEU A 283 17.56 3.15 18.85
N LEU A 284 16.59 3.47 19.72
CA LEU A 284 15.20 3.65 19.30
C LEU A 284 15.04 4.84 18.37
N THR A 285 15.71 5.96 18.62
CA THR A 285 15.71 7.14 17.73
C THR A 285 16.20 6.75 16.35
N VAL A 286 17.38 6.10 16.25
CA VAL A 286 17.93 5.67 14.96
C VAL A 286 16.99 4.69 14.27
N GLY A 287 16.50 3.68 14.99
CA GLY A 287 15.64 2.66 14.45
C GLY A 287 14.28 3.17 13.95
N ILE A 288 13.62 4.04 14.72
CA ILE A 288 12.36 4.69 14.32
C ILE A 288 12.60 5.60 13.11
N ASN A 289 13.71 6.34 13.07
CA ASN A 289 14.05 7.18 11.91
C ASN A 289 14.37 6.35 10.66
N ILE A 290 14.97 5.17 10.80
CA ILE A 290 15.10 4.20 9.69
C ILE A 290 13.71 3.79 9.19
N GLY A 291 12.75 3.54 10.10
CA GLY A 291 11.37 3.31 9.73
C GLY A 291 10.73 4.48 8.97
N VAL A 292 10.91 5.71 9.45
CA VAL A 292 10.44 6.92 8.75
C VAL A 292 11.09 7.07 7.37
N LEU A 293 12.35 6.67 7.22
CA LEU A 293 13.03 6.65 5.93
C LEU A 293 12.41 5.62 4.97
N VAL A 294 12.04 4.42 5.45
CA VAL A 294 11.30 3.43 4.65
C VAL A 294 9.97 4.01 4.16
N LEU A 295 9.23 4.71 5.03
CA LEU A 295 8.00 5.40 4.62
C LEU A 295 8.29 6.51 3.59
N GLY A 296 9.37 7.27 3.77
CA GLY A 296 9.80 8.29 2.81
C GLY A 296 10.12 7.71 1.43
N VAL A 297 10.79 6.56 1.37
CA VAL A 297 11.01 5.80 0.12
C VAL A 297 9.68 5.33 -0.47
N GLY A 298 8.76 4.84 0.35
CA GLY A 298 7.41 4.47 -0.10
C GLY A 298 6.63 5.62 -0.72
N LEU A 299 6.65 6.80 -0.07
CA LEU A 299 6.05 8.02 -0.61
C LEU A 299 6.71 8.41 -1.93
N PHE A 300 8.04 8.35 -2.01
CA PHE A 300 8.77 8.63 -3.24
C PHE A 300 8.37 7.68 -4.37
N LEU A 301 8.31 6.36 -4.12
CA LEU A 301 7.88 5.36 -5.10
C LEU A 301 6.43 5.59 -5.54
N SER A 302 5.55 5.98 -4.61
CA SER A 302 4.17 6.36 -4.92
C SER A 302 4.09 7.56 -5.88
N LEU A 303 4.86 8.61 -5.61
CA LEU A 303 4.94 9.78 -6.49
C LEU A 303 5.57 9.40 -7.85
N TYR A 304 6.62 8.57 -7.84
CA TYR A 304 7.28 8.10 -9.05
C TYR A 304 6.33 7.29 -9.94
N GLY A 305 5.51 6.41 -9.38
CA GLY A 305 4.49 5.66 -10.12
C GLY A 305 3.45 6.56 -10.78
N ASN A 306 3.03 7.64 -10.11
CA ASN A 306 2.16 8.64 -10.73
C ASN A 306 2.83 9.37 -11.91
N VAL A 307 4.13 9.65 -11.82
CA VAL A 307 4.91 10.25 -12.92
C VAL A 307 5.00 9.28 -14.10
N ILE A 308 5.25 8.00 -13.85
CA ILE A 308 5.28 6.96 -14.89
C ILE A 308 3.92 6.89 -15.60
N ARG A 309 2.80 6.83 -14.84
CA ARG A 309 1.46 6.83 -15.41
C ARG A 309 1.25 8.00 -16.37
N ARG A 310 1.63 9.21 -15.97
CA ARG A 310 1.49 10.42 -16.81
C ARG A 310 2.35 10.37 -18.06
N ARG A 311 3.58 9.86 -17.98
CA ARG A 311 4.45 9.67 -19.15
C ARG A 311 3.85 8.66 -20.13
N TRP A 312 3.32 7.56 -19.61
CA TRP A 312 2.66 6.52 -20.41
C TRP A 312 1.40 7.04 -21.11
N GLU A 313 0.51 7.72 -20.39
CA GLU A 313 -0.68 8.37 -20.96
C GLU A 313 -0.29 9.31 -22.12
N ARG A 314 0.76 10.12 -21.94
CA ARG A 314 1.23 11.05 -22.98
C ARG A 314 1.79 10.34 -24.22
N GLN A 315 2.56 9.27 -24.04
CA GLN A 315 3.11 8.49 -25.16
C GLN A 315 1.99 7.89 -26.02
N LEU A 316 0.97 7.31 -25.38
CA LEU A 316 -0.19 6.78 -26.10
C LEU A 316 -0.97 7.87 -26.85
N GLU A 317 -1.13 9.06 -26.26
CA GLU A 317 -1.75 10.21 -26.94
C GLU A 317 -0.95 10.66 -28.17
N GLU A 318 0.38 10.65 -28.10
CA GLU A 318 1.27 10.97 -29.22
C GLU A 318 1.20 9.92 -30.34
N GLU A 319 1.19 8.62 -29.99
CA GLU A 319 1.05 7.52 -30.95
C GLU A 319 -0.30 7.55 -31.68
N MET A 320 -1.40 7.81 -30.96
CA MET A 320 -2.74 7.96 -31.54
C MET A 320 -2.82 9.18 -32.48
N ARG A 321 -2.15 10.29 -32.16
CA ARG A 321 -2.07 11.47 -33.03
C ARG A 321 -1.22 11.22 -34.27
N GLY A 322 -0.11 10.49 -34.13
CA GLY A 322 0.76 10.12 -35.26
C GLY A 322 0.07 9.18 -36.25
N THR A 323 -0.69 8.20 -35.77
CA THR A 323 -1.45 7.27 -36.62
C THR A 323 -2.63 7.93 -37.33
N SER A 324 -3.30 8.90 -36.70
CA SER A 324 -4.40 9.65 -37.34
C SER A 324 -3.93 10.69 -38.37
N ALA A 325 -2.66 11.14 -38.30
CA ALA A 325 -2.06 12.04 -39.29
C ALA A 325 -1.44 11.32 -40.51
N GLY A 326 -1.16 10.01 -40.41
CA GLY A 326 -0.55 9.20 -41.47
C GLY A 326 -1.53 8.42 -42.37
N GLY A 327 -2.84 8.53 -42.13
CA GLY A 327 -3.88 7.92 -42.96
C GLY A 327 -4.25 8.80 -44.16
N GLU A 328 -3.33 8.98 -45.11
CA GLU A 328 -3.69 9.47 -46.44
C GLU A 328 -4.57 8.42 -47.13
N ALA A 329 -5.73 8.86 -47.63
CA ALA A 329 -6.67 8.04 -48.39
C ALA A 329 -5.96 7.41 -49.60
N PRO A 330 -6.28 6.15 -49.97
CA PRO A 330 -5.78 5.61 -51.23
C PRO A 330 -6.32 6.51 -52.34
N ALA A 331 -5.40 7.10 -53.11
CA ALA A 331 -5.73 7.78 -54.34
C ALA A 331 -6.53 6.81 -55.22
N THR A 332 -7.78 7.16 -55.49
CA THR A 332 -8.58 6.54 -56.54
C THR A 332 -7.92 6.90 -57.87
N ASP A 333 -7.07 6.01 -58.39
CA ASP A 333 -6.66 6.05 -59.79
C ASP A 333 -7.81 5.42 -60.59
N ASP A 334 -8.70 6.29 -61.08
CA ASP A 334 -9.51 6.03 -62.26
C ASP A 334 -8.62 6.26 -63.49
N ASP A 335 -8.37 5.21 -64.27
CA ASP A 335 -8.18 5.25 -65.73
C ASP A 335 -8.47 3.88 -66.36
#